data_AF-A0A7K9BJ06-F1
#
_entry.id   AF-A0A7K9BJ06-F1
#
_cell.length_a   1.000
_cell.length_b   1.000
_cell.length_c   1.000
_cell.angle_alpha   90.00
_cell.angle_beta   90.00
_cell.angle_gamma   90.00
#
_symmetry.space_group_name_H-M   'P 1'
#
loop_
_entity.id
_entity.type
_entity.pdbx_description
1 polymer ?
#
loop_
_entity_poly.entity_id
_entity_poly.type
_entity_poly.pdbx_seq_one_letter_code
_entity_poly.pdbx_strand_id
1 'polypeptide(L)'
;VHPDKNEHPRAEEAFKVLRAAWDIVSNPEKRKEYEIKRMAESELTRSVSEFLTRLQDDLKEAMNTMMCSKCQGKHKRFEMDRDPLSARYCAECSKLHPAEEGDFWAESSMLGLKITYFAMMDGKIYDITEWAGCQRVGISPDTHRVPYHISFGSRSAGPSGRQRASSKGSPASAADLQDFF
;
A
#
# COMPACT_ATOMS: atom_id res chain seq x y z
N VAL A 1 32.25 28.38 -33.42
CA VAL A 1 32.71 27.32 -32.49
C VAL A 1 34.15 26.85 -32.72
N HIS A 2 34.83 27.25 -33.81
CA HIS A 2 36.26 26.97 -33.92
C HIS A 2 37.02 27.60 -32.74
N PRO A 3 37.86 26.85 -32.01
CA PRO A 3 38.50 27.34 -30.79
C PRO A 3 39.35 28.59 -31.05
N ASP A 4 40.06 28.65 -32.17
CA ASP A 4 40.89 29.82 -32.51
C ASP A 4 40.10 31.09 -32.88
N LYS A 5 38.79 30.99 -33.14
CA LYS A 5 37.96 32.12 -33.57
C LYS A 5 36.86 32.46 -32.56
N ASN A 6 36.83 31.78 -31.42
CA ASN A 6 35.77 31.90 -30.42
C ASN A 6 36.39 31.97 -29.02
N GLU A 7 36.44 33.16 -28.43
CA GLU A 7 37.05 33.43 -27.13
C GLU A 7 36.26 32.86 -25.93
N HIS A 8 35.11 32.22 -26.19
CA HIS A 8 34.32 31.62 -25.14
C HIS A 8 35.12 30.48 -24.44
N PRO A 9 35.22 30.45 -23.11
CA PRO A 9 36.07 29.51 -22.38
C PRO A 9 35.72 28.03 -22.59
N ARG A 10 34.48 27.73 -23.03
CA ARG A 10 34.04 26.37 -23.41
C ARG A 10 34.16 26.02 -24.90
N ALA A 11 34.76 26.89 -25.72
CA ALA A 11 34.79 26.71 -27.18
C ALA A 11 35.58 25.46 -27.60
N GLU A 12 36.67 25.15 -26.90
CA GLU A 12 37.48 23.95 -27.17
C GLU A 12 36.72 22.65 -26.87
N GLU A 13 36.04 22.58 -25.72
CA GLU A 13 35.22 21.42 -25.34
C GLU A 13 34.06 21.21 -26.31
N ALA A 14 33.35 22.28 -26.65
CA ALA A 14 32.26 22.25 -27.63
C ALA A 14 32.76 21.77 -29.00
N PHE A 15 33.95 22.19 -29.42
CA PHE A 15 34.56 21.75 -30.68
C PHE A 15 34.92 20.27 -30.67
N LYS A 16 35.41 19.73 -29.54
CA LYS A 16 35.67 18.29 -29.38
C LYS A 16 34.38 17.47 -29.52
N VAL A 17 33.29 17.90 -28.89
CA VAL A 17 31.97 17.26 -29.01
C VAL A 17 31.48 17.27 -30.46
N LEU A 18 31.59 18.41 -31.14
CA LEU A 18 31.15 18.55 -32.53
C LEU A 18 31.96 17.68 -33.50
N ARG A 19 33.28 17.60 -33.31
CA ARG A 19 34.14 16.73 -34.12
C ARG A 19 33.79 15.25 -33.91
N ALA A 20 33.64 14.83 -32.66
CA ALA A 20 33.23 13.46 -32.35
C ALA A 20 31.85 13.12 -32.93
N ALA A 21 30.89 14.06 -32.88
CA ALA A 21 29.60 13.88 -33.52
C ALA A 21 29.77 13.72 -35.04
N TRP A 22 30.53 14.61 -35.70
CA TRP A 22 30.80 14.54 -37.12
C TRP A 22 31.41 13.20 -37.56
N ASP A 23 32.37 12.65 -36.81
CA ASP A 23 32.99 11.35 -37.11
C ASP A 23 31.99 10.18 -37.12
N ILE A 24 30.92 10.30 -36.33
CA ILE A 24 29.83 9.32 -36.27
C ILE A 24 28.84 9.58 -37.42
N VAL A 25 28.41 10.83 -37.64
CA VAL A 25 27.37 11.13 -38.62
C VAL A 25 27.90 11.07 -40.07
N SER A 26 29.18 11.36 -40.30
CA SER A 26 29.78 11.39 -41.65
C SER A 26 30.01 10.00 -42.27
N ASN A 27 30.07 8.94 -41.46
CA ASN A 27 30.19 7.56 -41.92
C ASN A 27 28.81 6.85 -41.85
N PRO A 28 28.26 6.36 -42.98
CA PRO A 28 26.93 5.72 -43.01
C PRO A 28 26.79 4.51 -42.07
N GLU A 29 27.83 3.68 -41.93
CA GLU A 29 27.82 2.49 -41.07
C GLU A 29 27.81 2.88 -39.59
N LYS A 30 28.72 3.79 -39.19
CA LYS A 30 28.78 4.30 -37.81
C LYS A 30 27.51 5.02 -37.39
N ARG A 31 26.89 5.75 -38.31
CA ARG A 31 25.59 6.40 -38.07
C ARG A 31 24.51 5.36 -37.78
N LYS A 32 24.43 4.30 -38.60
CA LYS A 32 23.46 3.22 -38.42
C LYS A 32 23.66 2.49 -37.09
N GLU A 33 24.91 2.19 -36.72
CA GLU A 33 25.23 1.59 -35.41
C GLU A 33 24.80 2.48 -34.24
N TYR A 34 25.06 3.79 -34.33
CA TYR A 34 24.64 4.77 -33.33
C TYR A 34 23.12 4.82 -33.19
N GLU A 35 22.39 4.84 -34.31
CA GLU A 35 20.91 4.84 -34.33
C GLU A 35 20.34 3.57 -33.69
N ILE A 36 20.87 2.39 -34.03
CA ILE A 36 20.46 1.11 -33.42
C ILE A 36 20.71 1.14 -31.91
N LYS A 37 21.90 1.57 -31.48
CA LYS A 37 22.24 1.67 -30.05
C LYS A 37 21.31 2.64 -29.31
N ARG A 38 21.06 3.81 -29.89
CA ARG A 38 20.12 4.80 -29.33
C ARG A 38 18.70 4.25 -29.22
N MET A 39 18.22 3.53 -30.23
CA MET A 39 16.90 2.90 -30.19
C MET A 39 16.84 1.84 -29.08
N ALA A 40 17.86 0.98 -28.97
CA ALA A 40 17.93 -0.02 -27.89
C ALA A 40 17.97 0.62 -26.49
N GLU A 41 18.76 1.69 -26.31
CA GLU A 41 18.79 2.45 -25.05
C GLU A 41 17.44 3.09 -24.71
N SER A 42 16.75 3.65 -25.72
CA SER A 42 15.42 4.23 -25.57
C SER A 42 14.37 3.17 -25.20
N GLU A 43 14.38 2.02 -25.86
CA GLU A 43 13.48 0.91 -25.56
C GLU A 43 13.71 0.35 -24.15
N LEU A 44 14.98 0.19 -23.76
CA LEU A 44 15.34 -0.22 -22.42
C LEU A 44 14.83 0.77 -21.37
N THR A 45 15.07 2.07 -21.58
CA THR A 45 14.60 3.13 -20.67
C THR A 45 13.08 3.13 -20.55
N ARG A 46 12.38 2.98 -21.68
CA ARG A 46 10.91 2.88 -21.70
C ARG A 46 10.43 1.66 -20.92
N SER A 47 11.03 0.50 -21.15
CA SER A 47 10.68 -0.75 -20.47
C SER A 47 10.89 -0.67 -18.96
N VAL A 48 12.01 -0.10 -18.51
CA VAL A 48 12.29 0.09 -17.08
C VAL A 48 11.29 1.06 -16.46
N SER A 49 11.01 2.18 -17.12
CA SER A 49 10.01 3.14 -16.64
C SER A 49 8.63 2.49 -16.51
N GLU A 50 8.21 1.70 -17.49
CA GLU A 50 6.92 1.01 -17.47
C GLU A 50 6.84 -0.01 -16.34
N PHE A 51 7.92 -0.76 -16.11
CA PHE A 51 8.01 -1.70 -14.99
C PHE A 51 7.89 -1.00 -13.63
N LEU A 52 8.61 0.12 -13.44
CA LEU A 52 8.56 0.87 -12.19
C LEU A 52 7.17 1.44 -11.91
N THR A 53 6.47 1.95 -12.93
CA THR A 53 5.09 2.42 -12.79
C THR A 53 4.16 1.29 -12.35
N ARG A 54 4.25 0.12 -13.00
CA ARG A 54 3.42 -1.05 -12.61
C ARG A 54 3.72 -1.50 -11.19
N LEU A 55 5.00 -1.54 -10.80
CA LEU A 55 5.39 -1.89 -9.43
C LEU A 55 4.81 -0.89 -8.41
N GLN A 56 4.84 0.40 -8.72
CA GLN A 56 4.26 1.43 -7.87
C GLN A 56 2.74 1.26 -7.73
N ASP A 57 2.06 0.94 -8.83
CA ASP A 57 0.62 0.66 -8.83
C ASP A 57 0.29 -0.59 -7.99
N ASP A 58 1.07 -1.67 -8.14
CA ASP A 58 0.91 -2.91 -7.36
C ASP A 58 1.12 -2.66 -5.86
N LEU A 59 2.15 -1.89 -5.50
CA LEU A 59 2.39 -1.51 -4.10
C LEU A 59 1.24 -0.67 -3.55
N LYS A 60 0.76 0.31 -4.33
CA LYS A 60 -0.39 1.14 -3.94
C LYS A 60 -1.65 0.31 -3.77
N GLU A 61 -1.90 -0.66 -4.64
CA GLU A 61 -3.05 -1.56 -4.51
C GLU A 61 -2.91 -2.44 -3.25
N ALA A 62 -1.74 -3.03 -3.02
CA ALA A 62 -1.47 -3.83 -1.84
C ALA A 62 -1.66 -3.03 -0.54
N MET A 63 -1.20 -1.78 -0.51
CA MET A 63 -1.40 -0.88 0.63
C MET A 63 -2.84 -0.44 0.81
N ASN A 64 -3.68 -0.41 -0.22
CA ASN A 64 -5.07 0.04 -0.13
C ASN A 64 -6.06 -1.13 -0.11
N THR A 65 -5.61 -2.34 0.20
CA THR A 65 -6.45 -3.52 0.30
C THR A 65 -6.23 -4.30 1.59
N MET A 66 -7.27 -5.00 2.03
CA MET A 66 -7.29 -5.87 3.21
C MET A 66 -7.61 -7.30 2.79
N MET A 67 -6.82 -8.27 3.26
CA MET A 67 -7.08 -9.68 3.04
C MET A 67 -8.29 -10.15 3.85
N CYS A 68 -9.22 -10.88 3.23
CA CYS A 68 -10.39 -11.44 3.91
C CYS A 68 -10.27 -12.96 4.04
N SER A 69 -10.30 -13.44 5.28
CA SER A 69 -10.25 -14.88 5.60
C SER A 69 -11.51 -15.64 5.18
N LYS A 70 -12.62 -14.94 4.93
CA LYS A 70 -13.89 -15.57 4.57
C LYS A 70 -14.03 -15.84 3.07
N CYS A 71 -13.76 -14.85 2.22
CA CYS A 71 -13.82 -15.01 0.77
C CYS A 71 -12.46 -15.37 0.15
N GLN A 72 -11.39 -15.37 0.95
CA GLN A 72 -9.99 -15.55 0.52
C GLN A 72 -9.51 -14.49 -0.51
N GLY A 73 -10.28 -13.42 -0.68
CA GLY A 73 -9.98 -12.31 -1.57
C GLY A 73 -9.43 -11.08 -0.84
N LYS A 74 -9.38 -9.97 -1.58
CA LYS A 74 -8.96 -8.64 -1.12
C LYS A 74 -10.16 -7.70 -1.16
N HIS A 75 -10.30 -6.85 -0.14
CA HIS A 75 -11.28 -5.77 -0.11
C HIS A 75 -10.56 -4.43 -0.03
N LYS A 76 -11.11 -3.40 -0.66
CA LYS A 76 -10.49 -2.08 -0.59
C LYS A 76 -10.69 -1.47 0.80
N ARG A 77 -9.67 -0.75 1.25
CA ARG A 77 -9.77 0.20 2.37
C ARG A 77 -9.67 1.61 1.81
N PHE A 78 -10.42 2.54 2.39
CA PHE A 78 -10.43 3.93 1.96
C PHE A 78 -9.90 4.81 3.07
N GLU A 79 -8.78 5.49 2.83
CA GLU A 79 -8.23 6.45 3.80
C GLU A 79 -9.24 7.57 4.05
N MET A 80 -9.45 7.89 5.32
CA MET A 80 -10.36 8.92 5.77
C MET A 80 -9.57 10.12 6.25
N ASP A 81 -10.02 11.32 5.84
CA ASP A 81 -9.50 12.58 6.37
C ASP A 81 -10.09 12.84 7.75
N ARG A 82 -9.53 12.20 8.78
CA ARG A 82 -9.92 12.30 10.18
C ARG A 82 -8.67 12.40 11.06
N ASP A 83 -8.72 13.29 12.05
CA ASP A 83 -7.66 13.40 13.06
C ASP A 83 -7.72 12.20 14.04
N PRO A 84 -6.63 11.41 14.18
CA PRO A 84 -6.55 10.33 15.16
C PRO A 84 -6.88 10.73 16.60
N LEU A 85 -6.66 11.98 17.00
CA LEU A 85 -6.97 12.46 18.35
C LEU A 85 -8.48 12.64 18.61
N SER A 86 -9.28 12.75 17.55
CA SER A 86 -10.73 12.92 17.60
C SER A 86 -11.42 12.09 16.52
N ALA A 87 -11.16 10.78 16.53
CA ALA A 87 -11.51 9.88 15.45
C ALA A 87 -12.83 9.12 15.65
N ARG A 88 -13.09 8.68 16.89
CA ARG A 88 -14.14 7.71 17.23
C ARG A 88 -15.32 8.41 17.88
N TYR A 89 -16.49 8.38 17.25
CA TYR A 89 -17.69 8.91 17.87
C TYR A 89 -18.22 7.97 18.97
N CYS A 90 -18.60 8.55 20.11
CA CYS A 90 -19.23 7.83 21.22
C CYS A 90 -20.59 8.44 21.54
N ALA A 91 -21.65 7.63 21.46
CA ALA A 91 -23.01 8.07 21.78
C ALA A 91 -23.19 8.39 23.27
N GLU A 92 -22.60 7.59 24.16
CA GLU A 92 -22.69 7.78 25.63
C GLU A 92 -22.05 9.10 26.08
N CYS A 93 -20.91 9.46 25.50
CA CYS A 93 -20.19 10.70 25.84
C CYS A 93 -20.59 11.90 24.96
N SER A 94 -21.31 11.65 23.86
CA SER A 94 -21.65 12.65 22.85
C SER A 94 -20.44 13.45 22.36
N LYS A 95 -19.29 12.78 22.18
CA LYS A 95 -18.03 13.39 21.75
C LYS A 95 -17.16 12.42 20.96
N LEU A 96 -16.13 12.96 20.31
CA LEU A 96 -15.09 12.19 19.64
C LEU A 96 -13.98 11.81 20.62
N HIS A 97 -13.52 10.57 20.52
CA HIS A 97 -12.42 10.00 21.27
C HIS A 97 -11.22 9.71 20.36
N PRO A 98 -10.00 9.68 20.91
CA PRO A 98 -8.83 9.27 20.16
C PRO A 98 -8.92 7.81 19.73
N ALA A 99 -8.32 7.51 18.58
CA ALA A 99 -8.07 6.15 18.10
C ALA A 99 -6.59 5.79 18.27
N GLU A 100 -6.34 4.59 18.75
CA GLU A 100 -5.02 3.98 18.89
C GLU A 100 -4.74 3.00 17.76
N GLU A 101 -3.46 2.70 17.49
CA GLU A 101 -3.06 1.82 16.38
C GLU A 101 -3.69 0.45 16.56
N GLY A 102 -4.39 -0.05 15.55
CA GLY A 102 -5.14 -1.31 15.60
C GLY A 102 -6.57 -1.20 16.13
N ASP A 103 -7.03 -0.03 16.56
CA ASP A 103 -8.42 0.18 16.95
C ASP A 103 -9.37 -0.16 15.80
N PHE A 104 -10.43 -0.92 16.11
CA PHE A 104 -11.48 -1.29 15.17
C PHE A 104 -12.86 -1.04 15.79
N TRP A 105 -13.61 -0.11 15.18
CA TRP A 105 -14.92 0.31 15.68
C TRP A 105 -15.93 0.47 14.55
N ALA A 106 -17.19 0.65 14.95
CA ALA A 106 -18.27 0.97 14.04
C ALA A 106 -18.95 2.28 14.48
N GLU A 107 -19.42 3.06 13.51
CA GLU A 107 -20.25 4.24 13.76
C GLU A 107 -21.58 4.12 13.02
N SER A 108 -22.64 4.62 13.64
CA SER A 108 -23.95 4.67 13.01
C SER A 108 -24.19 6.05 12.39
N SER A 109 -24.87 6.06 11.25
CA SER A 109 -25.29 7.28 10.55
C SER A 109 -26.68 7.07 9.97
N MET A 110 -27.29 8.14 9.46
CA MET A 110 -28.66 8.10 8.91
C MET A 110 -29.67 7.51 9.90
N LEU A 111 -29.66 7.99 11.15
CA LEU A 111 -30.54 7.48 12.24
C LEU A 111 -30.41 5.97 12.49
N GLY A 112 -29.21 5.40 12.29
CA GLY A 112 -28.93 3.98 12.51
C GLY A 112 -29.12 3.09 11.28
N LEU A 113 -29.55 3.64 10.14
CA LEU A 113 -29.76 2.86 8.91
C LEU A 113 -28.44 2.45 8.24
N LYS A 114 -27.38 3.22 8.46
CA LYS A 114 -26.06 2.96 7.87
C LYS A 114 -25.02 2.79 8.96
N ILE A 115 -24.43 1.59 9.01
CA ILE A 115 -23.29 1.30 9.86
C ILE A 115 -22.02 1.34 9.01
N THR A 116 -21.05 2.13 9.44
CA THR A 116 -19.73 2.26 8.80
C THR A 116 -18.67 1.75 9.76
N TYR A 117 -17.74 0.95 9.23
CA TYR A 117 -16.69 0.32 10.00
C TYR A 117 -15.36 1.01 9.73
N PHE A 118 -14.64 1.36 10.80
CA PHE A 118 -13.38 2.07 10.73
C PHE A 118 -12.27 1.30 11.45
N ALA A 119 -11.06 1.38 10.91
CA ALA A 119 -9.87 0.89 11.60
C ALA A 119 -8.73 1.91 11.52
N MET A 120 -7.97 2.00 12.61
CA MET A 120 -6.73 2.77 12.67
C MET A 120 -5.57 1.84 12.31
N MET A 121 -4.86 2.16 11.23
CA MET A 121 -3.75 1.39 10.69
C MET A 121 -2.68 2.32 10.14
N ASP A 122 -1.42 2.02 10.38
CA ASP A 122 -0.29 2.79 9.83
C ASP A 122 -0.38 4.29 10.19
N GLY A 123 -0.90 4.61 11.39
CA GLY A 123 -1.13 5.98 11.84
C GLY A 123 -2.28 6.73 11.15
N LYS A 124 -3.10 6.05 10.36
CA LYS A 124 -4.20 6.63 9.58
C LYS A 124 -5.51 5.89 9.82
N ILE A 125 -6.63 6.55 9.54
CA ILE A 125 -7.96 5.97 9.70
C ILE A 125 -8.48 5.54 8.34
N TYR A 126 -9.07 4.36 8.28
CA TYR A 126 -9.62 3.80 7.06
C TYR A 126 -11.07 3.37 7.24
N ASP A 127 -11.92 3.63 6.25
CA ASP A 127 -13.20 2.94 6.07
C ASP A 127 -12.92 1.54 5.51
N ILE A 128 -13.36 0.54 6.27
CA ILE A 128 -13.22 -0.89 5.97
C ILE A 128 -14.58 -1.59 5.93
N THR A 129 -15.66 -0.84 5.68
CA THR A 129 -17.05 -1.34 5.67
C THR A 129 -17.24 -2.52 4.73
N GLU A 130 -16.61 -2.50 3.56
CA GLU A 130 -16.68 -3.60 2.58
C GLU A 130 -16.08 -4.90 3.17
N TRP A 131 -14.89 -4.79 3.77
CA TRP A 131 -14.19 -5.92 4.39
C TRP A 131 -14.95 -6.47 5.61
N ALA A 132 -15.43 -5.58 6.48
CA ALA A 132 -16.20 -5.94 7.67
C ALA A 132 -17.53 -6.61 7.30
N GLY A 133 -18.22 -6.08 6.28
CA GLY A 133 -19.44 -6.65 5.73
C GLY A 133 -19.22 -8.03 5.12
N CYS A 134 -18.13 -8.22 4.36
CA CYS A 134 -17.79 -9.53 3.82
C CYS A 134 -17.63 -10.56 4.95
N GLN A 135 -16.82 -10.25 5.96
CA GLN A 135 -16.61 -11.13 7.12
C GLN A 135 -17.84 -11.31 8.01
N ARG A 136 -18.87 -10.48 7.87
CA ARG A 136 -20.03 -10.38 8.78
C ARG A 136 -19.61 -10.05 10.21
N VAL A 137 -18.72 -9.08 10.35
CA VAL A 137 -18.36 -8.55 11.66
C VAL A 137 -19.60 -7.93 12.32
N GLY A 138 -19.87 -8.27 13.58
CA GLY A 138 -20.91 -7.66 14.38
C GLY A 138 -20.31 -6.83 15.50
N ILE A 139 -20.14 -5.53 15.27
CA ILE A 139 -19.73 -4.56 16.29
C ILE A 139 -20.89 -3.62 16.56
N SER A 140 -21.17 -3.38 17.85
CA SER A 140 -22.13 -2.35 18.24
C SER A 140 -21.55 -0.96 17.92
N PRO A 141 -22.27 -0.11 17.18
CA PRO A 141 -21.77 1.20 16.79
C PRO A 141 -21.72 2.17 17.97
N ASP A 142 -20.91 3.22 17.83
CA ASP A 142 -20.87 4.41 18.70
C ASP A 142 -20.55 4.09 20.17
N THR A 143 -19.81 2.99 20.40
CA THR A 143 -19.44 2.50 21.73
C THR A 143 -18.27 3.29 22.34
N HIS A 144 -18.29 3.46 23.67
CA HIS A 144 -17.23 4.19 24.37
C HIS A 144 -15.86 3.48 24.27
N ARG A 145 -15.87 2.16 24.47
CA ARG A 145 -14.67 1.33 24.43
C ARG A 145 -14.56 0.62 23.09
N VAL A 146 -13.35 0.56 22.56
CA VAL A 146 -13.08 -0.21 21.34
C VAL A 146 -13.18 -1.70 21.69
N PRO A 147 -14.06 -2.46 21.02
CA PRO A 147 -14.30 -3.85 21.36
C PRO A 147 -13.24 -4.79 20.79
N TYR A 148 -12.55 -4.38 19.71
CA TYR A 148 -11.58 -5.22 19.01
C TYR A 148 -10.33 -4.44 18.61
N HIS A 149 -9.20 -5.14 18.74
CA HIS A 149 -7.91 -4.69 18.25
C HIS A 149 -7.50 -5.61 17.10
N ILE A 150 -7.32 -5.06 15.89
CA ILE A 150 -6.88 -5.86 14.74
C ILE A 150 -5.37 -5.76 14.63
N SER A 151 -4.70 -6.90 14.71
CA SER A 151 -3.28 -7.00 14.35
C SER A 151 -3.13 -7.26 12.86
N PHE A 152 -2.61 -6.27 12.12
CA PHE A 152 -2.19 -6.47 10.72
C PHE A 152 -0.76 -6.99 10.69
N GLY A 153 -0.61 -8.28 10.99
CA GLY A 153 0.68 -8.97 10.91
C GLY A 153 0.94 -9.48 9.49
N SER A 154 2.05 -9.01 8.89
CA SER A 154 2.73 -9.72 7.81
C SER A 154 2.88 -11.18 8.23
N ARG A 155 2.23 -12.10 7.52
CA ARG A 155 2.40 -13.53 7.76
C ARG A 155 3.77 -13.96 7.25
N SER A 156 4.84 -13.66 7.99
CA SER A 156 6.05 -14.46 7.92
C SER A 156 5.73 -15.77 8.65
N ALA A 157 5.58 -16.84 7.87
CA ALA A 157 5.35 -18.17 8.40
C ALA A 157 6.56 -18.63 9.24
N GLY A 158 6.30 -18.99 10.50
CA GLY A 158 7.24 -19.71 11.37
C GLY A 158 6.44 -20.56 12.37
N PRO A 159 6.80 -21.84 12.59
CA PRO A 159 5.94 -22.77 13.30
C PRO A 159 6.10 -22.72 14.82
N SER A 160 4.96 -22.91 15.49
CA SER A 160 4.75 -23.64 16.76
C SER A 160 5.55 -23.24 18.01
N GLY A 161 4.80 -22.79 19.04
CA GLY A 161 5.29 -22.67 20.41
C GLY A 161 4.16 -22.66 21.44
N ARG A 162 3.34 -23.73 21.47
CA ARG A 162 2.35 -23.95 22.51
C ARG A 162 3.06 -24.43 23.78
N GLN A 163 3.16 -23.60 24.81
CA GLN A 163 3.34 -24.06 26.19
C GLN A 163 2.09 -23.77 27.01
N ARG A 164 1.67 -24.82 27.70
CA ARG A 164 0.43 -24.99 28.47
C ARG A 164 0.82 -25.06 29.95
N ALA A 165 0.10 -24.35 30.81
CA ALA A 165 -0.18 -24.76 32.19
C ALA A 165 -1.55 -24.12 32.51
N SER A 166 -2.68 -24.85 32.44
CA SER A 166 -3.27 -25.71 33.50
C SER A 166 -3.46 -24.91 34.78
N SER A 167 -4.67 -24.58 35.25
CA SER A 167 -5.79 -25.45 35.68
C SER A 167 -6.90 -24.52 36.23
N LYS A 168 -8.20 -24.80 36.35
CA LYS A 168 -9.09 -25.97 36.21
C LYS A 168 -10.52 -25.41 36.29
N GLY A 169 -11.47 -25.94 35.51
CA GLY A 169 -12.91 -25.64 35.62
C GLY A 169 -13.70 -26.10 34.39
N SER A 170 -14.07 -27.38 34.38
CA SER A 170 -14.74 -28.18 33.33
C SER A 170 -16.21 -27.76 32.99
N PRO A 171 -16.99 -28.56 32.23
CA PRO A 171 -17.04 -28.81 30.77
C PRO A 171 -18.44 -28.47 30.16
N ALA A 172 -18.64 -28.22 28.86
CA ALA A 172 -18.82 -29.17 27.74
C ALA A 172 -18.89 -28.33 26.43
N SER A 173 -18.06 -28.54 25.40
CA SER A 173 -18.11 -29.56 24.32
C SER A 173 -19.45 -29.57 23.57
N ALA A 174 -19.58 -29.48 22.24
CA ALA A 174 -18.68 -29.64 21.08
C ALA A 174 -19.29 -28.77 19.94
N ALA A 175 -18.59 -28.28 18.91
CA ALA A 175 -17.77 -29.08 18.00
C ALA A 175 -16.68 -28.23 17.35
N ASP A 176 -15.45 -28.69 17.53
CA ASP A 176 -14.27 -28.30 16.78
C ASP A 176 -14.32 -28.86 15.35
N LEU A 177 -13.78 -28.04 14.45
CA LEU A 177 -13.35 -28.38 13.11
C LEU A 177 -12.25 -29.44 13.16
N GLN A 178 -12.37 -30.46 12.32
CA GLN A 178 -11.26 -31.33 11.92
C GLN A 178 -10.93 -31.10 10.45
N ASP A 179 -9.65 -30.81 10.25
CA ASP A 179 -8.91 -30.72 9.00
C ASP A 179 -8.97 -31.98 8.12
N PHE A 180 -8.45 -31.80 6.89
CA PHE A 180 -7.99 -32.77 5.88
C PHE A 180 -8.96 -33.06 4.72
N PHE A 181 -8.85 -32.28 3.63
CA PHE A 181 -8.05 -32.55 2.43
C PHE A 181 -7.96 -31.30 1.54
#